data_AF-A0AAV7GL36-F1
#
_entry.id   AF-A0AAV7GL36-F1
#
_cell.length_a   1.000
_cell.length_b   1.000
_cell.length_c   1.000
_cell.angle_alpha   90.00
_cell.angle_beta   90.00
_cell.angle_gamma   90.00
#
_symmetry.space_group_name_H-M   'P 1'
#
loop_
_entity.id
_entity.type
_entity.pdbx_description
1 polymer ?
#
loop_
_entity_poly.entity_id
_entity_poly.type
_entity_poly.pdbx_seq_one_letter_code
_entity_poly.pdbx_strand_id
1 'polypeptide(L)'
;MLTLLINFLRSCWRSSSKHQSSSSSDELGRQDGVLWYKDYGQHAYGEFSMAVIQANNLLEDQSQVESGSLSMLNSGPFGTFVGVYDGHGGPEVARYICNHLLCHMKRFVNDQKFMSVDVLRKAIQATEDGFLSLVSKEWPLNPQIASVGSCCLVGVVCDGKIYVANLGDSMAILGRFVRATGEVLALQLSPEHNASIESVRKELQALHPEDSEIVVLKHNVWRVKGLIQVSRSIGDAYLKKAEFNKEPLYEKFRLKETFKKPILSAEPSISVQTVHPDDQFLIFASDGLWEQISNQDAVSIVQKNPRQGIARRLVMAALQQAAKKREIRYSDIMKIGRGVRRHFHDDITVVVLYLDSNIVSEASSVSLRGGEITLPANSLSPFTLLSSYYYCKLGFCWIFVDMGMISSNSFIVLIVAASQFFLIGLHTLFMLLSTVNVEILTFIYASHYYECRNHYHLFPATSYSLDIMDILFNALFHYIFPKFKSLPLSIPILYTHLLVPSLLLRKEAEKEELNIFMNREIEGANVLFLHLLANTSSTSRKIQVTSSQSFKSLKKKERLFTTSECWKMQNYSLFFKIMKW
;
A
#
# COMPACT_ATOMS: atom_id res chain seq x y z
N MET A 1 -15.94 -39.85 45.14
CA MET A 1 -14.52 -39.51 45.43
C MET A 1 -13.59 -39.69 44.23
N LEU A 2 -13.76 -40.70 43.37
CA LEU A 2 -12.91 -40.86 42.16
C LEU A 2 -12.98 -39.67 41.18
N THR A 3 -14.17 -39.06 41.01
CA THR A 3 -14.38 -37.93 40.08
C THR A 3 -13.68 -36.64 40.53
N LEU A 4 -13.58 -36.42 41.84
CA LEU A 4 -12.85 -35.29 42.42
C LEU A 4 -11.33 -35.47 42.28
N LEU A 5 -10.83 -36.70 42.42
CA LEU A 5 -9.43 -37.02 42.21
C LEU A 5 -9.02 -36.88 40.73
N ILE A 6 -9.89 -37.27 39.80
CA ILE A 6 -9.66 -37.13 38.34
C ILE A 6 -9.68 -35.65 37.93
N ASN A 7 -10.54 -34.82 38.52
CA ASN A 7 -10.56 -33.37 38.26
C ASN A 7 -9.36 -32.65 38.90
N PHE A 8 -8.89 -33.09 40.07
CA PHE A 8 -7.66 -32.59 40.69
C PHE A 8 -6.41 -32.96 39.87
N LEU A 9 -6.31 -34.22 39.41
CA LEU A 9 -5.20 -34.67 38.58
C LEU A 9 -5.19 -34.03 37.18
N ARG A 10 -6.36 -33.70 36.60
CA ARG A 10 -6.44 -32.88 35.37
C ARG A 10 -6.00 -31.43 35.59
N SER A 11 -6.20 -30.87 36.79
CA SER A 11 -5.71 -29.53 37.14
C SER A 11 -4.20 -29.51 37.41
N CYS A 12 -3.61 -30.64 37.78
CA CYS A 12 -2.17 -30.78 38.06
C CYS A 12 -1.34 -31.20 36.83
N TRP A 13 -1.95 -31.70 35.75
CA TRP A 13 -1.29 -32.02 34.48
C TRP A 13 -1.47 -30.91 33.44
N ARG A 14 -1.05 -29.69 33.78
CA ARG A 14 -0.60 -28.74 32.76
C ARG A 14 0.71 -29.27 32.21
N SER A 15 0.74 -29.61 30.92
CA SER A 15 1.99 -29.89 30.22
C SER A 15 2.89 -28.66 30.30
N SER A 16 3.91 -28.75 31.14
CA SER A 16 5.04 -27.84 31.16
C SER A 16 6.03 -28.32 30.09
N SER A 17 6.09 -27.61 28.96
CA SER A 17 7.34 -27.31 28.22
C SER A 17 7.03 -26.68 26.85
N LYS A 18 6.93 -25.35 26.83
CA LYS A 18 8.03 -24.49 26.38
C LYS A 18 7.66 -23.07 26.78
N HIS A 19 8.32 -22.57 27.83
CA HIS A 19 8.47 -21.13 28.03
C HIS A 19 9.22 -20.58 26.82
N GLN A 20 8.47 -20.21 25.78
CA GLN A 20 8.94 -19.19 24.83
C GLN A 20 8.59 -17.85 25.46
N SER A 21 9.62 -17.04 25.65
CA SER A 21 9.57 -15.63 26.02
C SER A 21 8.38 -14.90 25.39
N SER A 22 7.30 -14.72 26.14
CA SER A 22 6.10 -13.96 25.73
C SER A 22 6.33 -12.47 25.95
N SER A 23 7.36 -11.90 25.32
CA SER A 23 7.68 -10.49 25.43
C SER A 23 7.46 -9.78 24.09
N SER A 24 6.56 -8.78 24.10
CA SER A 24 6.23 -7.77 23.07
C SER A 24 5.52 -8.18 21.77
N SER A 25 5.71 -9.39 21.23
CA SER A 25 5.18 -9.70 19.89
C SER A 25 3.66 -9.94 19.83
N ASP A 26 3.02 -10.37 20.91
CA ASP A 26 1.58 -10.63 20.89
C ASP A 26 0.76 -9.33 20.97
N GLU A 27 1.29 -8.26 21.59
CA GLU A 27 0.58 -6.98 21.74
C GLU A 27 0.34 -6.30 20.39
N LEU A 28 1.33 -6.33 19.49
CA LEU A 28 1.31 -5.69 18.18
C LEU A 28 0.81 -6.60 17.03
N GLY A 29 0.35 -7.81 17.34
CA GLY A 29 -0.06 -8.80 16.34
C GLY A 29 1.11 -9.62 15.77
N ARG A 30 0.76 -10.68 15.04
CA ARG A 30 1.68 -11.68 14.49
C ARG A 30 1.66 -11.63 12.98
N GLN A 31 2.79 -11.96 12.36
CA GLN A 31 2.92 -12.06 10.91
C GLN A 31 3.34 -13.46 10.50
N ASP A 32 2.63 -14.04 9.54
CA ASP A 32 2.94 -15.30 8.88
C ASP A 32 2.93 -15.09 7.35
N GLY A 33 4.13 -14.89 6.80
CA GLY A 33 4.31 -14.52 5.41
C GLY A 33 3.63 -13.18 5.08
N VAL A 34 2.56 -13.24 4.28
CA VAL A 34 1.78 -12.07 3.85
C VAL A 34 0.48 -11.88 4.64
N LEU A 35 0.23 -12.74 5.63
CA LEU A 35 -0.89 -12.63 6.55
C LEU A 35 -0.39 -12.01 7.86
N TRP A 36 -0.97 -10.88 8.24
CA TRP A 36 -0.84 -10.31 9.57
C TRP A 36 -2.13 -10.55 10.35
N TYR A 37 -2.04 -10.85 11.65
CA TYR A 37 -3.23 -11.07 12.48
C TYR A 37 -2.99 -10.81 13.96
N LYS A 38 -4.05 -10.35 14.63
CA LYS A 38 -4.21 -10.29 16.07
C LYS A 38 -5.37 -11.22 16.44
N ASP A 39 -5.03 -12.41 16.92
CA ASP A 39 -6.04 -13.42 17.26
C ASP A 39 -6.91 -12.99 18.46
N TYR A 40 -6.38 -12.15 19.34
CA TYR A 40 -7.07 -11.70 20.55
C TYR A 40 -6.60 -10.31 20.99
N GLY A 41 -7.55 -9.42 21.29
CA GLY A 41 -7.36 -8.16 21.98
C GLY A 41 -8.61 -7.76 22.76
N GLN A 42 -8.51 -6.78 23.66
CA GLN A 42 -9.63 -6.25 24.42
C GLN A 42 -9.93 -4.81 24.00
N HIS A 43 -11.20 -4.43 24.07
CA HIS A 43 -11.65 -3.05 23.85
C HIS A 43 -12.75 -2.70 24.87
N ALA A 44 -13.26 -1.47 24.81
CA ALA A 44 -14.15 -0.90 25.82
C ALA A 44 -15.42 -1.73 26.10
N TYR A 45 -15.86 -2.53 25.12
CA TYR A 45 -17.11 -3.28 25.15
C TYR A 45 -16.94 -4.79 24.99
N GLY A 46 -15.72 -5.33 25.07
CA GLY A 46 -15.48 -6.76 24.92
C GLY A 46 -14.14 -7.10 24.30
N GLU A 47 -14.13 -8.19 23.55
CA GLU A 47 -12.94 -8.74 22.88
C GLU A 47 -12.97 -8.42 21.38
N PHE A 48 -11.80 -8.40 20.74
CA PHE A 48 -11.72 -8.29 19.30
C PHE A 48 -10.68 -9.24 18.68
N SER A 49 -10.86 -9.52 17.39
CA SER A 49 -9.88 -10.19 16.55
C SER A 49 -9.72 -9.40 15.25
N MET A 50 -8.52 -9.40 14.69
CA MET A 50 -8.18 -8.63 13.50
C MET A 50 -7.24 -9.43 12.60
N ALA A 51 -7.41 -9.36 11.28
CA ALA A 51 -6.53 -10.00 10.32
C ALA A 51 -6.48 -9.22 9.01
N VAL A 52 -5.31 -9.22 8.38
CA VAL A 52 -5.04 -8.55 7.10
C VAL A 52 -4.18 -9.50 6.25
N ILE A 53 -4.60 -9.79 5.01
CA ILE A 53 -3.76 -10.52 4.05
C ILE A 53 -3.54 -9.70 2.78
N GLN A 54 -2.28 -9.65 2.36
CA GLN A 54 -1.88 -8.96 1.14
C GLN A 54 -2.06 -9.85 -0.10
N ALA A 55 -2.67 -9.30 -1.14
CA ALA A 55 -2.74 -9.79 -2.51
C ALA A 55 -1.95 -8.92 -3.50
N ASN A 56 -2.02 -7.59 -3.34
CA ASN A 56 -1.36 -6.64 -4.22
C ASN A 56 0.17 -6.68 -4.08
N ASN A 57 0.90 -5.99 -4.97
CA ASN A 57 2.36 -5.92 -4.87
C ASN A 57 2.80 -5.19 -3.59
N LEU A 58 2.09 -4.12 -3.27
CA LEU A 58 2.10 -3.44 -1.98
C LEU A 58 0.73 -3.69 -1.32
N LEU A 59 0.68 -3.87 -0.01
CA LEU A 59 -0.58 -3.90 0.72
C LEU A 59 -1.17 -2.49 0.69
N GLU A 60 -2.30 -2.34 0.00
CA GLU A 60 -3.00 -1.05 -0.15
C GLU A 60 -3.97 -0.82 1.02
N ASP A 61 -4.60 -1.91 1.49
CA ASP A 61 -5.42 -1.94 2.70
C ASP A 61 -4.69 -1.42 3.94
N GLN A 62 -5.39 -0.62 4.74
CA GLN A 62 -4.98 -0.21 6.08
C GLN A 62 -6.14 -0.40 7.06
N SER A 63 -5.83 -0.59 8.33
CA SER A 63 -6.88 -0.69 9.35
C SER A 63 -6.35 -0.37 10.75
N GLN A 64 -7.26 0.00 11.65
CA GLN A 64 -6.91 0.31 13.03
C GLN A 64 -8.05 0.03 14.01
N VAL A 65 -7.69 -0.31 15.25
CA VAL A 65 -8.59 -0.45 16.39
C VAL A 65 -8.03 0.39 17.53
N GLU A 66 -8.85 1.33 18.01
CA GLU A 66 -8.46 2.36 18.97
C GLU A 66 -9.53 2.42 20.06
N SER A 67 -9.21 1.92 21.24
CA SER A 67 -10.12 1.85 22.39
C SER A 67 -9.59 2.72 23.52
N GLY A 68 -10.45 3.56 24.10
CA GLY A 68 -10.07 4.51 25.14
C GLY A 68 -10.85 5.81 25.05
N SER A 69 -10.22 6.92 25.48
CA SER A 69 -10.79 8.26 25.28
C SER A 69 -10.87 8.59 23.79
N LEU A 70 -12.08 8.92 23.34
CA LEU A 70 -12.39 9.40 22.00
C LEU A 70 -12.23 10.91 21.87
N SER A 71 -11.64 11.56 22.87
CA SER A 71 -11.33 12.99 22.88
C SER A 71 -9.84 13.20 23.14
N MET A 72 -9.30 14.41 22.90
CA MET A 72 -7.89 14.67 23.24
C MET A 72 -7.69 14.84 24.75
N LEU A 73 -8.76 15.05 25.51
CA LEU A 73 -8.73 15.17 26.95
C LEU A 73 -9.18 13.85 27.59
N ASN A 74 -8.70 13.57 28.81
CA ASN A 74 -9.08 12.36 29.54
C ASN A 74 -10.54 12.39 30.07
N SER A 75 -11.26 13.49 29.86
CA SER A 75 -12.64 13.71 30.32
C SER A 75 -13.71 13.60 29.23
N GLY A 76 -13.35 13.20 28.01
CA GLY A 76 -14.31 13.01 26.92
C GLY A 76 -14.92 11.61 26.85
N PRO A 77 -15.78 11.35 25.86
CA PRO A 77 -16.45 10.06 25.72
C PRO A 77 -15.43 8.93 25.59
N PHE A 78 -15.71 7.82 26.26
CA PHE A 78 -14.91 6.60 26.20
C PHE A 78 -15.56 5.62 25.23
N GLY A 79 -14.76 4.94 24.41
CA GLY A 79 -15.30 3.96 23.49
C GLY A 79 -14.26 3.29 22.61
N THR A 80 -14.73 2.69 21.53
CA THR A 80 -13.89 1.98 20.57
C THR A 80 -14.12 2.53 19.17
N PHE A 81 -13.06 2.99 18.53
CA PHE A 81 -12.98 3.36 17.13
C PHE A 81 -12.38 2.20 16.34
N VAL A 82 -12.96 1.90 15.17
CA VAL A 82 -12.42 0.97 14.18
C VAL A 82 -12.41 1.65 12.82
N GLY A 83 -11.32 1.47 12.09
CA GLY A 83 -11.18 1.90 10.71
C GLY A 83 -10.74 0.76 9.82
N VAL A 84 -11.37 0.62 8.65
CA VAL A 84 -10.93 -0.22 7.53
C VAL A 84 -10.89 0.66 6.29
N TYR A 85 -9.71 0.77 5.69
CA TYR A 85 -9.43 1.67 4.59
C TYR A 85 -8.86 0.84 3.43
N ASP A 86 -9.69 0.63 2.42
CA ASP A 86 -9.32 -0.15 1.23
C ASP A 86 -8.65 0.79 0.25
N GLY A 87 -7.36 0.63 0.03
CA GLY A 87 -6.57 1.54 -0.80
C GLY A 87 -6.55 1.08 -2.26
N HIS A 88 -6.51 2.03 -3.19
CA HIS A 88 -6.35 1.70 -4.61
C HIS A 88 -5.48 2.71 -5.34
N GLY A 89 -4.72 2.20 -6.31
CA GLY A 89 -3.75 3.01 -7.07
C GLY A 89 -2.49 3.35 -6.28
N GLY A 90 -2.36 2.80 -5.07
CA GLY A 90 -1.32 3.05 -4.11
C GLY A 90 -1.85 3.04 -2.65
N PRO A 91 -0.99 2.79 -1.65
CA PRO A 91 -1.38 2.78 -0.23
C PRO A 91 -1.43 4.18 0.41
N GLU A 92 -1.06 5.25 -0.29
CA GLU A 92 -0.80 6.57 0.28
C GLU A 92 -2.03 7.17 0.95
N VAL A 93 -3.20 7.07 0.31
CA VAL A 93 -4.46 7.60 0.87
C VAL A 93 -4.90 6.80 2.09
N ALA A 94 -4.93 5.46 1.99
CA ALA A 94 -5.31 4.59 3.11
C ALA A 94 -4.42 4.85 4.34
N ARG A 95 -3.10 5.04 4.12
CA ARG A 95 -2.14 5.42 5.19
C ARG A 95 -2.41 6.82 5.73
N TYR A 96 -2.73 7.79 4.86
CA TYR A 96 -3.10 9.13 5.29
C TYR A 96 -4.33 9.11 6.20
N ILE A 97 -5.39 8.39 5.81
CA ILE A 97 -6.60 8.23 6.62
C ILE A 97 -6.24 7.62 7.99
N CYS A 98 -5.48 6.52 8.00
CA CYS A 98 -5.01 5.84 9.22
C CYS A 98 -4.23 6.79 10.17
N ASN A 99 -3.49 7.75 9.63
CA ASN A 99 -2.71 8.71 10.41
C ASN A 99 -3.49 9.94 10.90
N HIS A 100 -4.56 10.34 10.21
CA HIS A 100 -5.18 11.65 10.42
C HIS A 100 -6.63 11.59 10.92
N LEU A 101 -7.42 10.60 10.47
CA LEU A 101 -8.86 10.62 10.67
C LEU A 101 -9.26 10.59 12.15
N LEU A 102 -8.65 9.70 12.94
CA LEU A 102 -8.93 9.62 14.37
C LEU A 102 -8.57 10.92 15.09
N CYS A 103 -7.47 11.56 14.72
CA CYS A 103 -7.05 12.84 15.30
C CYS A 103 -8.07 13.94 14.99
N HIS A 104 -8.53 14.03 13.73
CA HIS A 104 -9.60 14.96 13.35
C HIS A 104 -10.89 14.68 14.11
N MET A 105 -11.27 13.41 14.26
CA MET A 105 -12.43 13.02 15.06
C MET A 105 -12.28 13.47 16.52
N LYS A 106 -11.18 13.13 17.19
CA LYS A 106 -10.91 13.53 18.58
C LYS A 106 -10.96 15.05 18.78
N ARG A 107 -10.48 15.81 17.80
CA ARG A 107 -10.59 17.28 17.79
C ARG A 107 -12.05 17.72 17.76
N PHE A 108 -12.86 17.22 16.83
CA PHE A 108 -14.27 17.62 16.74
C PHE A 108 -15.12 17.11 17.92
N VAL A 109 -14.76 15.99 18.53
CA VAL A 109 -15.35 15.52 19.79
C VAL A 109 -15.06 16.51 20.93
N ASN A 110 -13.84 17.03 21.03
CA ASN A 110 -13.53 18.04 22.05
C ASN A 110 -14.38 19.31 21.92
N ASP A 111 -14.65 19.71 20.69
CA ASP A 111 -15.44 20.90 20.38
C ASP A 111 -16.92 20.68 20.73
N GLN A 112 -17.47 19.51 20.40
CA GLN A 112 -18.88 19.19 20.62
C GLN A 112 -19.17 18.55 22.00
N LYS A 113 -18.16 18.04 22.70
CA LYS A 113 -18.21 17.25 23.95
C LYS A 113 -18.84 15.86 23.86
N PHE A 114 -19.35 15.45 22.71
CA PHE A 114 -19.93 14.12 22.50
C PHE A 114 -19.68 13.63 21.07
N MET A 115 -19.79 12.32 20.85
CA MET A 115 -19.77 11.72 19.52
C MET A 115 -21.08 11.95 18.78
N SER A 116 -21.02 12.36 17.52
CA SER A 116 -22.20 12.63 16.70
C SER A 116 -21.95 12.32 15.23
N VAL A 117 -23.04 12.30 14.44
CA VAL A 117 -22.97 12.20 12.97
C VAL A 117 -22.14 13.35 12.39
N ASP A 118 -22.29 14.56 12.93
CA ASP A 118 -21.55 15.73 12.46
C ASP A 118 -20.06 15.67 12.77
N VAL A 119 -19.67 15.07 13.91
CA VAL A 119 -18.25 14.80 14.22
C VAL A 119 -17.63 13.93 13.14
N LEU A 120 -18.27 12.80 12.79
CA LEU A 120 -17.74 11.89 11.79
C LEU A 120 -17.68 12.54 10.40
N ARG A 121 -18.74 13.25 10.00
CA ARG A 121 -18.77 13.98 8.72
C ARG A 121 -17.63 15.02 8.65
N LYS A 122 -17.47 15.83 9.69
CA LYS A 122 -16.40 16.85 9.73
C LYS A 122 -15.00 16.23 9.77
N ALA A 123 -14.83 15.12 10.48
CA ALA A 123 -13.54 14.41 10.54
C ALA A 123 -13.13 13.87 9.17
N ILE A 124 -14.06 13.22 8.47
CA ILE A 124 -13.86 12.70 7.11
C ILE A 124 -13.59 13.86 6.13
N GLN A 125 -14.40 14.93 6.18
CA GLN A 125 -14.18 16.11 5.34
C GLN A 125 -12.81 16.74 5.59
N ALA A 126 -12.40 16.91 6.85
CA ALA A 126 -11.08 17.46 7.18
C ALA A 126 -9.92 16.56 6.69
N THR A 127 -10.15 15.24 6.68
CA THR A 127 -9.17 14.26 6.17
C THR A 127 -9.05 14.36 4.65
N GLU A 128 -10.18 14.45 3.94
CA GLU A 128 -10.22 14.68 2.49
C GLU A 128 -9.54 16.01 2.12
N ASP A 129 -9.92 17.12 2.76
CA ASP A 129 -9.34 18.44 2.49
C ASP A 129 -7.82 18.45 2.73
N GLY A 130 -7.38 17.80 3.80
CA GLY A 130 -5.96 17.63 4.12
C GLY A 130 -5.22 16.85 3.03
N PHE A 131 -5.79 15.75 2.53
CA PHE A 131 -5.17 14.98 1.47
C PHE A 131 -5.19 15.72 0.12
N LEU A 132 -6.28 16.40 -0.24
CA LEU A 132 -6.35 17.21 -1.47
C LEU A 132 -5.36 18.38 -1.44
N SER A 133 -5.11 18.97 -0.27
CA SER A 133 -4.05 19.96 -0.09
C SER A 133 -2.67 19.36 -0.30
N LEU A 134 -2.43 18.12 0.14
CA LEU A 134 -1.19 17.39 -0.10
C LEU A 134 -1.01 17.13 -1.61
N VAL A 135 -2.04 16.64 -2.30
CA VAL A 135 -2.02 16.43 -3.76
C VAL A 135 -1.66 17.73 -4.49
N SER A 136 -2.28 18.85 -4.09
CA SER A 136 -2.00 20.17 -4.70
C SER A 136 -0.54 20.58 -4.55
N LYS A 137 0.07 20.29 -3.39
CA LYS A 137 1.47 20.60 -3.09
C LYS A 137 2.43 19.67 -3.84
N GLU A 138 2.09 18.39 -3.97
CA GLU A 138 2.93 17.38 -4.60
C GLU A 138 2.79 17.33 -6.12
N TRP A 139 1.70 17.87 -6.68
CA TRP A 139 1.39 17.81 -8.11
C TRP A 139 2.56 18.13 -9.06
N PRO A 140 3.42 19.15 -8.82
CA PRO A 140 4.54 19.44 -9.71
C PRO A 140 5.64 18.35 -9.73
N LEU A 141 5.76 17.56 -8.66
CA LEU A 141 6.82 16.56 -8.46
C LEU A 141 6.30 15.12 -8.62
N ASN A 142 5.07 14.88 -8.19
CA ASN A 142 4.42 13.57 -8.18
C ASN A 142 2.94 13.70 -8.60
N PRO A 143 2.64 13.94 -9.89
CA PRO A 143 1.26 14.10 -10.37
C PRO A 143 0.41 12.83 -10.18
N GLN A 144 1.03 11.65 -10.09
CA GLN A 144 0.31 10.37 -9.99
C GLN A 144 -0.42 10.20 -8.65
N ILE A 145 -0.01 10.93 -7.60
CA ILE A 145 -0.70 10.89 -6.30
C ILE A 145 -2.18 11.31 -6.41
N ALA A 146 -2.53 12.10 -7.43
CA ALA A 146 -3.92 12.48 -7.68
C ALA A 146 -4.81 11.29 -8.09
N SER A 147 -4.23 10.18 -8.56
CA SER A 147 -4.94 8.95 -8.93
C SER A 147 -5.05 7.91 -7.81
N VAL A 148 -4.42 8.18 -6.66
CA VAL A 148 -4.53 7.32 -5.48
C VAL A 148 -5.81 7.66 -4.73
N GLY A 149 -6.53 6.64 -4.28
CA GLY A 149 -7.75 6.79 -3.51
C GLY A 149 -7.88 5.70 -2.45
N SER A 150 -8.90 5.83 -1.61
CA SER A 150 -9.25 4.78 -0.66
C SER A 150 -10.73 4.84 -0.27
N CYS A 151 -11.36 3.67 -0.18
CA CYS A 151 -12.60 3.50 0.58
C CYS A 151 -12.33 3.77 2.06
N CYS A 152 -13.33 4.26 2.78
CA CYS A 152 -13.20 4.59 4.19
C CYS A 152 -14.42 4.10 4.96
N LEU A 153 -14.24 3.02 5.70
CA LEU A 153 -15.23 2.48 6.63
C LEU A 153 -14.78 2.76 8.06
N VAL A 154 -15.62 3.46 8.81
CA VAL A 154 -15.36 3.83 10.20
C VAL A 154 -16.51 3.37 11.07
N GLY A 155 -16.17 2.71 12.18
CA GLY A 155 -17.08 2.37 13.26
C GLY A 155 -16.68 3.05 14.55
N VAL A 156 -17.64 3.59 15.29
CA VAL A 156 -17.44 4.06 16.66
C VAL A 156 -18.51 3.46 17.56
N VAL A 157 -18.09 2.71 18.57
CA VAL A 157 -18.96 2.24 19.64
C VAL A 157 -18.68 3.10 20.86
N CYS A 158 -19.66 3.87 21.32
CA CYS A 158 -19.56 4.69 22.52
C CYS A 158 -20.96 4.99 23.08
N ASP A 159 -21.09 5.16 24.39
CA ASP A 159 -22.33 5.59 25.07
C ASP A 159 -23.59 4.80 24.64
N GLY A 160 -23.46 3.48 24.48
CA GLY A 160 -24.55 2.59 24.07
C GLY A 160 -25.00 2.76 22.61
N LYS A 161 -24.21 3.43 21.77
CA LYS A 161 -24.48 3.64 20.35
C LYS A 161 -23.36 3.10 19.48
N ILE A 162 -23.74 2.67 18.28
CA ILE A 162 -22.87 2.28 17.19
C ILE A 162 -23.06 3.31 16.08
N TYR A 163 -22.00 4.05 15.77
CA TYR A 163 -21.93 4.94 14.62
C TYR A 163 -21.14 4.24 13.52
N VAL A 164 -21.66 4.21 12.29
CA VAL A 164 -20.94 3.70 11.12
C VAL A 164 -20.96 4.75 10.03
N ALA A 165 -19.78 5.15 9.55
CA ALA A 165 -19.63 6.00 8.37
C ALA A 165 -18.93 5.21 7.26
N ASN A 166 -19.49 5.24 6.05
CA ASN A 166 -18.94 4.50 4.91
C ASN A 166 -18.78 5.38 3.66
N LEU A 167 -17.62 5.22 3.00
CA LEU A 167 -17.28 5.70 1.67
C LEU A 167 -16.71 4.51 0.90
N GLY A 168 -17.34 4.15 -0.22
CA GLY A 168 -16.94 2.97 -1.01
C GLY A 168 -17.72 1.72 -0.64
N ASP A 169 -17.10 0.56 -0.80
CA ASP A 169 -17.70 -0.78 -0.82
C ASP A 169 -17.19 -1.75 0.27
N SER A 170 -16.32 -1.27 1.16
CA SER A 170 -16.18 -1.87 2.49
C SER A 170 -17.53 -1.87 3.23
N MET A 171 -17.72 -2.85 4.12
CA MET A 171 -18.98 -2.99 4.87
C MET A 171 -18.78 -3.31 6.36
N ALA A 172 -19.73 -2.82 7.15
CA ALA A 172 -19.93 -3.20 8.55
C ALA A 172 -21.22 -4.02 8.72
N ILE A 173 -21.10 -5.21 9.31
CA ILE A 173 -22.20 -6.13 9.56
C ILE A 173 -22.35 -6.36 11.07
N LEU A 174 -23.56 -6.21 11.60
CA LEU A 174 -23.95 -6.53 12.96
C LEU A 174 -24.54 -7.95 13.02
N GLY A 175 -23.99 -8.80 13.89
CA GLY A 175 -24.59 -10.07 14.26
C GLY A 175 -25.56 -9.90 15.42
N ARG A 176 -26.87 -10.03 15.16
CA ARG A 176 -27.92 -9.96 16.19
C ARG A 176 -28.53 -11.32 16.46
N PHE A 177 -28.51 -11.74 17.71
CA PHE A 177 -29.15 -12.98 18.15
C PHE A 177 -30.68 -12.85 18.12
N VAL A 178 -31.35 -13.85 17.57
CA VAL A 178 -32.81 -13.93 17.51
C VAL A 178 -33.27 -15.03 18.45
N ARG A 179 -33.77 -14.63 19.62
CA ARG A 179 -34.18 -15.56 20.70
C ARG A 179 -35.19 -16.61 20.24
N ALA A 180 -36.09 -16.26 19.33
CA ALA A 180 -37.13 -17.15 18.84
C ALA A 180 -36.58 -18.33 18.03
N THR A 181 -35.46 -18.15 17.32
CA THR A 181 -34.86 -19.17 16.45
C THR A 181 -33.55 -19.74 17.01
N GLY A 182 -32.89 -19.02 17.92
CA GLY A 182 -31.54 -19.34 18.37
C GLY A 182 -30.45 -19.01 17.34
N GLU A 183 -30.80 -18.33 16.25
CA GLU A 183 -29.88 -17.96 15.18
C GLU A 183 -29.35 -16.53 15.35
N VAL A 184 -28.19 -16.24 14.75
CA VAL A 184 -27.66 -14.87 14.65
C VAL A 184 -27.88 -14.38 13.22
N LEU A 185 -28.64 -13.29 13.06
CA LEU A 185 -28.89 -12.66 11.76
C LEU A 185 -27.84 -11.60 11.45
N ALA A 186 -27.46 -11.53 10.17
CA ALA A 186 -26.61 -10.48 9.64
C ALA A 186 -27.43 -9.22 9.31
N LEU A 187 -27.08 -8.10 9.96
CA LEU A 187 -27.67 -6.79 9.72
C LEU A 187 -26.59 -5.86 9.17
N GLN A 188 -26.72 -5.46 7.90
CA GLN A 188 -25.79 -4.51 7.29
C GLN A 188 -26.03 -3.09 7.84
N LEU A 189 -24.97 -2.45 8.31
CA LEU A 189 -25.04 -1.15 8.98
C LEU A 189 -24.80 0.03 8.03
N SER A 190 -24.24 -0.18 6.85
CA SER A 190 -23.92 0.88 5.89
C SER A 190 -24.23 0.46 4.46
N PRO A 191 -24.76 1.36 3.61
CA PRO A 191 -24.88 1.10 2.19
C PRO A 191 -23.49 1.04 1.54
N GLU A 192 -23.38 0.24 0.48
CA GLU A 192 -22.21 0.19 -0.39
C GLU A 192 -22.33 1.25 -1.48
N HIS A 193 -21.19 1.80 -1.90
CA HIS A 193 -21.09 2.82 -2.93
C HIS A 193 -20.33 2.27 -4.15
N ASN A 194 -20.79 1.15 -4.69
CA ASN A 194 -20.22 0.46 -5.85
C ASN A 194 -21.15 0.55 -7.07
N ALA A 195 -20.61 0.86 -8.25
CA ALA A 195 -21.37 0.99 -9.50
C ALA A 195 -22.01 -0.33 -9.99
N SER A 196 -21.62 -1.48 -9.43
CA SER A 196 -22.33 -2.75 -9.66
C SER A 196 -23.76 -2.71 -9.12
N ILE A 197 -24.03 -1.88 -8.10
CA ILE A 197 -25.33 -1.72 -7.45
C ILE A 197 -26.19 -0.74 -8.26
N GLU A 198 -27.42 -1.15 -8.59
CA GLU A 198 -28.31 -0.38 -9.45
C GLU A 198 -28.72 0.97 -8.84
N SER A 199 -28.95 1.05 -7.54
CA SER A 199 -29.29 2.31 -6.87
C SER A 199 -28.15 3.33 -6.96
N VAL A 200 -26.90 2.89 -6.82
CA VAL A 200 -25.71 3.74 -6.98
C VAL A 200 -25.58 4.23 -8.43
N ARG A 201 -25.87 3.38 -9.43
CA ARG A 201 -25.91 3.81 -10.83
C ARG A 201 -26.95 4.90 -11.07
N LYS A 202 -28.16 4.71 -10.53
CA LYS A 202 -29.25 5.69 -10.65
C LYS A 202 -28.90 7.01 -9.96
N GLU A 203 -28.26 6.97 -8.80
CA GLU A 203 -27.75 8.15 -8.09
C GLU A 203 -26.74 8.93 -8.95
N LEU A 204 -25.73 8.24 -9.49
CA LEU A 204 -24.72 8.85 -10.36
C LEU A 204 -25.35 9.50 -11.61
N GLN A 205 -26.30 8.82 -12.25
CA GLN A 205 -27.04 9.35 -13.40
C GLN A 205 -27.88 10.58 -13.02
N ALA A 206 -28.50 10.59 -11.85
CA ALA A 206 -29.31 11.72 -11.37
C ALA A 206 -28.46 12.96 -11.02
N LEU A 207 -27.25 12.76 -10.49
CA LEU A 207 -26.31 13.84 -10.18
C LEU A 207 -25.64 14.42 -11.44
N HIS A 208 -25.50 13.60 -12.49
CA HIS A 208 -24.86 13.95 -13.77
C HIS A 208 -25.79 13.67 -14.96
N PRO A 209 -26.98 14.30 -15.04
CA PRO A 209 -27.94 14.05 -16.13
C PRO A 209 -27.40 14.41 -17.51
N GLU A 210 -26.40 15.29 -17.58
CA GLU A 210 -25.70 15.70 -18.80
C GLU A 210 -24.63 14.72 -19.28
N ASP A 211 -24.22 13.75 -18.46
CA ASP A 211 -23.10 12.85 -18.74
C ASP A 211 -23.60 11.41 -18.98
N SER A 212 -23.90 11.09 -20.24
CA SER A 212 -24.34 9.74 -20.62
C SER A 212 -23.29 8.66 -20.36
N GLU A 213 -22.03 9.03 -20.15
CA GLU A 213 -20.92 8.13 -19.86
C GLU A 213 -20.53 8.13 -18.37
N ILE A 214 -21.35 8.70 -17.47
CA ILE A 214 -21.07 8.72 -16.03
C ILE A 214 -20.87 7.30 -15.47
N VAL A 215 -21.62 6.33 -15.99
CA VAL A 215 -21.54 4.91 -15.63
C VAL A 215 -21.44 4.07 -16.89
N VAL A 216 -20.36 3.30 -17.01
CA VAL A 216 -20.03 2.51 -18.20
C VAL A 216 -19.83 1.04 -17.82
N LEU A 217 -20.44 0.14 -18.58
CA LEU A 217 -20.17 -1.30 -18.47
C LEU A 217 -18.91 -1.64 -19.27
N LYS A 218 -17.81 -1.96 -18.59
CA LYS A 218 -16.52 -2.31 -19.20
C LYS A 218 -16.06 -3.67 -18.71
N HIS A 219 -15.82 -4.60 -19.65
CA HIS A 219 -15.45 -5.99 -19.34
C HIS A 219 -16.44 -6.68 -18.37
N ASN A 220 -17.74 -6.49 -18.59
CA ASN A 220 -18.82 -6.99 -17.73
C ASN A 220 -18.82 -6.45 -16.29
N VAL A 221 -18.10 -5.37 -16.02
CA VAL A 221 -18.07 -4.69 -14.72
C VAL A 221 -18.50 -3.24 -14.91
N TRP A 222 -19.46 -2.80 -14.10
CA TRP A 222 -19.91 -1.41 -14.10
C TRP A 222 -18.85 -0.51 -13.44
N ARG A 223 -18.50 0.58 -14.11
CA ARG A 223 -17.47 1.52 -13.66
C ARG A 223 -17.91 2.97 -13.85
N VAL A 224 -17.59 3.81 -12.89
CA VAL A 224 -17.71 5.27 -12.99
C VAL A 224 -16.72 5.78 -14.03
N LYS A 225 -17.22 6.47 -15.07
CA LYS A 225 -16.46 6.91 -16.26
C LYS A 225 -15.60 5.82 -16.94
N GLY A 226 -15.92 4.55 -16.73
CA GLY A 226 -15.12 3.43 -17.24
C GLY A 226 -13.77 3.20 -16.54
N LEU A 227 -13.52 3.86 -15.41
CA LEU A 227 -12.24 3.83 -14.69
C LEU A 227 -12.32 3.03 -13.37
N ILE A 228 -13.21 3.42 -12.46
CA ILE A 228 -13.25 2.92 -11.07
C ILE A 228 -14.63 2.34 -10.73
N GLN A 229 -14.72 1.39 -9.79
CA GLN A 229 -15.99 0.78 -9.40
C GLN A 229 -16.71 1.56 -8.29
N VAL A 230 -15.97 2.19 -7.38
CA VAL A 230 -16.58 2.97 -6.30
C VAL A 230 -17.05 4.34 -6.78
N SER A 231 -18.15 4.83 -6.22
CA SER A 231 -18.69 6.17 -6.46
C SER A 231 -18.30 7.18 -5.37
N ARG A 232 -17.78 6.69 -4.25
CA ARG A 232 -17.34 7.52 -3.12
C ARG A 232 -16.03 7.01 -2.54
N SER A 233 -15.12 7.93 -2.24
CA SER A 233 -13.79 7.64 -1.70
C SER A 233 -13.18 8.89 -1.07
N ILE A 234 -12.12 8.71 -0.28
CA ILE A 234 -11.15 9.78 0.03
C ILE A 234 -10.05 9.72 -1.04
N GLY A 235 -9.46 10.85 -1.43
CA GLY A 235 -8.46 10.90 -2.50
C GLY A 235 -9.12 10.92 -3.88
N ASP A 236 -8.59 10.19 -4.87
CA ASP A 236 -9.05 10.21 -6.27
C ASP A 236 -9.24 11.64 -6.81
N ALA A 237 -8.30 12.53 -6.47
CA ALA A 237 -8.39 13.96 -6.75
C ALA A 237 -8.62 14.25 -8.24
N TYR A 238 -8.09 13.39 -9.12
CA TYR A 238 -8.28 13.45 -10.58
C TYR A 238 -9.73 13.28 -11.05
N LEU A 239 -10.64 12.73 -10.23
CA LEU A 239 -12.07 12.64 -10.53
C LEU A 239 -12.92 13.63 -9.71
N LYS A 240 -12.29 14.41 -8.82
CA LYS A 240 -12.96 15.41 -8.00
C LYS A 240 -12.68 16.83 -8.46
N LYS A 241 -11.47 17.10 -8.94
CA LYS A 241 -11.06 18.40 -9.47
C LYS A 241 -10.44 18.25 -10.86
N ALA A 242 -11.01 18.95 -11.83
CA ALA A 242 -10.56 18.94 -13.22
C ALA A 242 -9.10 19.40 -13.39
N GLU A 243 -8.59 20.22 -12.46
CA GLU A 243 -7.19 20.66 -12.45
C GLU A 243 -6.17 19.53 -12.31
N PHE A 244 -6.58 18.37 -11.77
CA PHE A 244 -5.76 17.17 -11.65
C PHE A 244 -6.04 16.13 -12.74
N ASN A 245 -7.02 16.37 -13.61
CA ASN A 245 -7.32 15.47 -14.74
C ASN A 245 -6.65 15.99 -16.03
N LYS A 246 -5.33 16.14 -15.99
CA LYS A 246 -4.53 16.69 -17.11
C LYS A 246 -3.09 16.21 -17.03
N GLU A 247 -2.32 16.46 -18.09
CA GLU A 247 -0.86 16.26 -18.05
C GLU A 247 -0.24 17.02 -16.87
N PRO A 248 0.68 16.41 -16.10
CA PRO A 248 1.43 15.18 -16.39
C PRO A 248 0.84 13.86 -15.81
N LEU A 249 -0.44 13.82 -15.43
CA LEU A 249 -1.09 12.56 -15.02
C LEU A 249 -1.08 11.53 -16.16
N TYR A 250 -0.88 10.24 -15.84
CA TYR A 250 -0.87 9.20 -16.87
C TYR A 250 -2.18 9.15 -17.64
N GLU A 251 -2.08 8.97 -18.96
CA GLU A 251 -3.22 8.96 -19.89
C GLU A 251 -4.33 7.99 -19.48
N LYS A 252 -3.98 6.83 -18.91
CA LYS A 252 -4.98 5.84 -18.43
C LYS A 252 -5.96 6.38 -17.38
N PHE A 253 -5.61 7.44 -16.66
CA PHE A 253 -6.46 8.09 -15.66
C PHE A 253 -7.14 9.36 -16.19
N ARG A 254 -6.70 9.88 -17.34
CA ARG A 254 -7.25 11.11 -17.90
C ARG A 254 -8.54 10.82 -18.65
N LEU A 255 -9.54 11.65 -18.39
CA LEU A 255 -10.78 11.68 -19.15
C LEU A 255 -10.55 12.48 -20.43
N LYS A 256 -11.19 12.06 -21.53
CA LYS A 256 -11.11 12.77 -22.81
C LYS A 256 -11.77 14.15 -22.74
N GLU A 257 -12.86 14.24 -21.98
CA GLU A 257 -13.63 15.46 -21.79
C GLU A 257 -13.45 15.97 -20.36
N THR A 258 -13.39 17.29 -20.22
CA THR A 258 -13.34 17.95 -18.91
C THR A 258 -14.69 17.87 -18.20
N PHE A 259 -14.68 17.92 -16.87
CA PHE A 259 -15.88 17.89 -16.04
C PHE A 259 -15.95 19.14 -15.16
N LYS A 260 -17.17 19.62 -14.92
CA LYS A 260 -17.42 20.82 -14.08
C LYS A 260 -17.79 20.48 -12.64
N LYS A 261 -18.41 19.32 -12.44
CA LYS A 261 -18.81 18.81 -11.13
C LYS A 261 -17.93 17.62 -10.75
N PRO A 262 -17.56 17.46 -9.46
CA PRO A 262 -16.88 16.26 -8.99
C PRO A 262 -17.64 15.00 -9.42
N ILE A 263 -16.93 14.03 -9.99
CA ILE A 263 -17.49 12.75 -10.45
C ILE A 263 -17.60 11.77 -9.28
N LEU A 264 -16.63 11.81 -8.36
CA LEU A 264 -16.66 11.06 -7.11
C LEU A 264 -16.95 12.00 -5.94
N SER A 265 -17.54 11.44 -4.87
CA SER A 265 -17.85 12.17 -3.65
C SER A 265 -17.03 11.66 -2.46
N ALA A 266 -16.68 12.55 -1.53
CA ALA A 266 -16.14 12.20 -0.21
C ALA A 266 -17.20 12.31 0.90
N GLU A 267 -18.49 12.47 0.55
CA GLU A 267 -19.59 12.55 1.52
C GLU A 267 -19.99 11.15 2.03
N PRO A 268 -19.77 10.84 3.32
CA PRO A 268 -20.03 9.51 3.87
C PRO A 268 -21.53 9.25 4.04
N SER A 269 -21.95 8.02 3.81
CA SER A 269 -23.22 7.54 4.33
C SER A 269 -23.03 7.15 5.80
N ILE A 270 -23.77 7.79 6.71
CA ILE A 270 -23.63 7.58 8.16
C ILE A 270 -24.91 6.99 8.74
N SER A 271 -24.78 5.90 9.50
CA SER A 271 -25.86 5.31 10.28
C SER A 271 -25.54 5.35 11.77
N VAL A 272 -26.58 5.41 12.60
CA VAL A 272 -26.48 5.35 14.06
C VAL A 272 -27.48 4.34 14.57
N GLN A 273 -27.01 3.36 15.34
CA GLN A 273 -27.85 2.37 15.99
C GLN A 273 -27.64 2.39 17.49
N THR A 274 -28.71 2.13 18.25
CA THR A 274 -28.59 1.88 19.70
C THR A 274 -28.24 0.41 19.89
N VAL A 275 -27.25 0.14 20.74
CA VAL A 275 -26.84 -1.24 21.07
C VAL A 275 -28.00 -1.94 21.78
N HIS A 276 -28.39 -3.10 21.26
CA HIS A 276 -29.40 -3.96 21.87
C HIS A 276 -28.71 -5.09 22.66
N PRO A 277 -29.30 -5.61 23.75
CA PRO A 277 -28.74 -6.76 24.48
C PRO A 277 -28.56 -8.04 23.64
N ASP A 278 -29.27 -8.14 22.53
CA ASP A 278 -29.15 -9.27 21.60
C ASP A 278 -28.06 -9.03 20.52
N ASP A 279 -27.44 -7.86 20.47
CA ASP A 279 -26.30 -7.57 19.59
C ASP A 279 -25.06 -8.29 20.12
N GLN A 280 -24.48 -9.18 19.31
CA GLN A 280 -23.40 -10.06 19.75
C GLN A 280 -22.02 -9.55 19.33
N PHE A 281 -21.90 -9.10 18.08
CA PHE A 281 -20.63 -8.68 17.50
C PHE A 281 -20.83 -7.83 16.24
N LEU A 282 -19.77 -7.12 15.86
CA LEU A 282 -19.65 -6.35 14.63
C LEU A 282 -18.51 -6.93 13.78
N ILE A 283 -18.70 -7.01 12.47
CA ILE A 283 -17.68 -7.36 11.49
C ILE A 283 -17.46 -6.15 10.59
N PHE A 284 -16.26 -5.59 10.60
CA PHE A 284 -15.81 -4.57 9.64
C PHE A 284 -14.82 -5.23 8.67
N ALA A 285 -15.04 -5.11 7.37
CA ALA A 285 -14.12 -5.66 6.40
C ALA A 285 -14.12 -4.90 5.06
N SER A 286 -12.98 -4.99 4.35
CA SER A 286 -12.83 -4.54 2.96
C SER A 286 -13.60 -5.45 2.00
N ASP A 287 -13.77 -5.00 0.76
CA ASP A 287 -14.53 -5.73 -0.26
C ASP A 287 -13.91 -7.11 -0.54
N GLY A 288 -12.60 -7.29 -0.35
CA GLY A 288 -11.90 -8.56 -0.51
C GLY A 288 -12.49 -9.72 0.30
N LEU A 289 -13.16 -9.43 1.43
CA LEU A 289 -13.96 -10.42 2.16
C LEU A 289 -15.32 -10.65 1.47
N TRP A 290 -16.05 -9.56 1.22
CA TRP A 290 -17.45 -9.56 0.82
C TRP A 290 -17.66 -10.04 -0.63
N GLU A 291 -16.65 -9.90 -1.48
CA GLU A 291 -16.64 -10.53 -2.81
C GLU A 291 -16.65 -12.07 -2.72
N GLN A 292 -16.16 -12.63 -1.62
CA GLN A 292 -16.01 -14.07 -1.45
C GLN A 292 -17.09 -14.69 -0.57
N ILE A 293 -17.48 -14.03 0.52
CA ILE A 293 -18.39 -14.60 1.53
C ILE A 293 -19.64 -13.71 1.66
N SER A 294 -20.82 -14.34 1.77
CA SER A 294 -22.07 -13.60 2.06
C SER A 294 -22.12 -13.08 3.49
N ASN A 295 -22.88 -12.02 3.75
CA ASN A 295 -23.04 -11.44 5.09
C ASN A 295 -23.47 -12.49 6.13
N GLN A 296 -24.43 -13.36 5.76
CA GLN A 296 -24.95 -14.39 6.67
C GLN A 296 -23.97 -15.55 6.87
N ASP A 297 -23.17 -15.91 5.87
CA ASP A 297 -22.12 -16.91 6.02
C ASP A 297 -21.02 -16.41 6.95
N ALA A 298 -20.62 -15.14 6.83
CA ALA A 298 -19.64 -14.53 7.72
C ALA A 298 -20.13 -14.54 9.18
N VAL A 299 -21.37 -14.10 9.42
CA VAL A 299 -22.01 -14.17 10.75
C VAL A 299 -22.09 -15.61 11.27
N SER A 300 -22.43 -16.57 10.41
CA SER A 300 -22.48 -17.99 10.78
C SER A 300 -21.11 -18.55 11.16
N ILE A 301 -20.05 -18.12 10.48
CA ILE A 301 -18.66 -18.48 10.83
C ILE A 301 -18.32 -17.91 12.21
N VAL A 302 -18.62 -16.64 12.47
CA VAL A 302 -18.37 -16.01 13.78
C VAL A 302 -19.15 -16.72 14.90
N GLN A 303 -20.42 -17.02 14.69
CA GLN A 303 -21.27 -17.69 15.69
C GLN A 303 -20.77 -19.10 16.05
N LYS A 304 -20.31 -19.88 15.06
CA LYS A 304 -20.00 -21.32 15.22
C LYS A 304 -18.57 -21.61 15.68
N ASN A 305 -17.72 -20.60 15.83
CA ASN A 305 -16.30 -20.78 16.07
C ASN A 305 -15.83 -20.00 17.31
N PRO A 306 -14.68 -20.39 17.92
CA PRO A 306 -14.09 -19.62 19.01
C PRO A 306 -13.75 -18.19 18.58
N ARG A 307 -13.86 -17.25 19.53
CA ARG A 307 -13.55 -15.83 19.32
C ARG A 307 -12.08 -15.61 18.95
N GLN A 308 -11.18 -16.37 19.56
CA GLN A 308 -9.74 -16.29 19.30
C GLN A 308 -9.42 -16.67 17.84
N GLY A 309 -8.86 -15.71 17.11
CA GLY A 309 -8.48 -15.86 15.71
C GLY A 309 -9.65 -15.89 14.73
N ILE A 310 -10.81 -15.36 15.12
CA ILE A 310 -11.99 -15.40 14.26
C ILE A 310 -11.82 -14.58 12.98
N ALA A 311 -11.14 -13.43 13.04
CA ALA A 311 -10.86 -12.62 11.85
C ALA A 311 -9.97 -13.37 10.85
N ARG A 312 -8.94 -14.06 11.37
CA ARG A 312 -8.08 -14.92 10.55
C ARG A 312 -8.85 -16.07 9.91
N ARG A 313 -9.82 -16.64 10.63
CA ARG A 313 -10.70 -17.69 10.09
C ARG A 313 -11.61 -17.17 8.96
N LEU A 314 -12.13 -15.95 9.08
CA LEU A 314 -12.90 -15.31 8.01
C LEU A 314 -12.02 -15.08 6.76
N VAL A 315 -10.80 -14.59 6.93
CA VAL A 315 -9.82 -14.48 5.83
C VAL A 315 -9.56 -15.84 5.18
N MET A 316 -9.33 -16.89 5.98
CA MET A 316 -9.13 -18.25 5.45
C MET A 316 -10.33 -18.76 4.66
N ALA A 317 -11.55 -18.55 5.15
CA ALA A 317 -12.77 -18.94 4.45
C ALA A 317 -12.91 -18.20 3.10
N ALA A 318 -12.55 -16.92 3.05
CA ALA A 318 -12.60 -16.12 1.83
C ALA A 318 -11.62 -16.63 0.78
N LEU A 319 -10.39 -16.92 1.21
CA LEU A 319 -9.35 -17.51 0.35
C LEU A 319 -9.72 -18.90 -0.14
N GLN A 320 -10.37 -19.73 0.69
CA GLN A 320 -10.88 -21.04 0.27
C GLN A 320 -11.96 -20.88 -0.82
N GLN A 321 -12.85 -19.92 -0.68
CA GLN A 321 -13.88 -19.65 -1.67
C GLN A 321 -13.30 -19.04 -2.95
N ALA A 322 -12.30 -18.15 -2.85
CA ALA A 322 -11.55 -17.64 -3.99
C ALA A 322 -10.81 -18.77 -4.75
N ALA A 323 -10.14 -19.67 -4.02
CA ALA A 323 -9.52 -20.88 -4.57
C ALA A 323 -10.53 -21.75 -5.32
N LYS A 324 -11.71 -21.98 -4.72
CA LYS A 324 -12.80 -22.75 -5.34
C LYS A 324 -13.29 -22.11 -6.64
N LYS A 325 -13.53 -20.79 -6.66
CA LYS A 325 -13.94 -20.04 -7.87
C LYS A 325 -12.90 -20.11 -9.00
N ARG A 326 -11.64 -20.29 -8.66
CA ARG A 326 -10.50 -20.35 -9.59
C ARG A 326 -10.01 -21.77 -9.86
N GLU A 327 -10.70 -22.78 -9.32
CA GLU A 327 -10.39 -24.20 -9.49
C GLU A 327 -8.94 -24.58 -9.08
N ILE A 328 -8.41 -23.93 -8.05
CA ILE A 328 -7.08 -24.22 -7.49
C ILE A 328 -7.17 -24.60 -6.02
N ARG A 329 -6.09 -25.16 -5.44
CA ARG A 329 -6.06 -25.48 -4.01
C ARG A 329 -5.71 -24.23 -3.20
N TYR A 330 -6.29 -24.13 -2.00
CA TYR A 330 -5.92 -23.11 -1.01
C TYR A 330 -4.40 -23.06 -0.76
N SER A 331 -3.75 -24.23 -0.66
CA SER A 331 -2.30 -24.32 -0.47
C SER A 331 -1.50 -23.71 -1.62
N ASP A 332 -2.06 -23.66 -2.83
CA ASP A 332 -1.40 -23.10 -4.00
C ASP A 332 -1.51 -21.57 -3.95
N ILE A 333 -2.68 -21.00 -3.61
CA ILE A 333 -2.84 -19.53 -3.38
C ILE A 333 -1.79 -19.00 -2.39
N MET A 334 -1.60 -19.70 -1.28
CA MET A 334 -0.67 -19.26 -0.23
C MET A 334 0.79 -19.20 -0.69
N LYS A 335 1.16 -19.96 -1.73
CA LYS A 335 2.50 -19.99 -2.31
C LYS A 335 2.70 -18.97 -3.43
N ILE A 336 1.62 -18.36 -3.94
CA ILE A 336 1.70 -17.36 -5.00
C ILE A 336 2.35 -16.09 -4.44
N GLY A 337 3.36 -15.59 -5.15
CA GLY A 337 4.07 -14.36 -4.81
C GLY A 337 3.17 -13.11 -4.85
N ARG A 338 3.69 -12.02 -4.29
CA ARG A 338 3.01 -10.71 -4.28
C ARG A 338 2.68 -10.23 -5.70
N GLY A 339 1.59 -9.48 -5.84
CA GLY A 339 1.13 -8.95 -7.13
C GLY A 339 0.44 -9.97 -8.04
N VAL A 340 1.01 -11.17 -8.21
CA VAL A 340 0.35 -12.25 -8.98
C VAL A 340 -0.92 -12.72 -8.28
N ARG A 341 -0.89 -12.73 -6.95
CA ARG A 341 -2.01 -13.13 -6.08
C ARG A 341 -3.29 -12.31 -6.30
N ARG A 342 -3.16 -11.04 -6.73
CA ARG A 342 -4.28 -10.15 -7.08
C ARG A 342 -5.22 -10.70 -8.15
N HIS A 343 -4.76 -11.63 -8.99
CA HIS A 343 -5.63 -12.30 -9.98
C HIS A 343 -6.62 -13.27 -9.34
N PHE A 344 -6.39 -13.68 -8.09
CA PHE A 344 -7.19 -14.68 -7.39
C PHE A 344 -8.11 -14.07 -6.33
N HIS A 345 -7.60 -13.09 -5.57
CA HIS A 345 -8.35 -12.36 -4.55
C HIS A 345 -7.77 -10.95 -4.35
N ASP A 346 -8.49 -10.07 -3.68
CA ASP A 346 -8.02 -8.75 -3.26
C ASP A 346 -7.22 -8.79 -1.95
N ASP A 347 -6.62 -7.66 -1.55
CA ASP A 347 -6.27 -7.46 -0.15
C ASP A 347 -7.53 -7.71 0.72
N ILE A 348 -7.38 -8.42 1.83
CA ILE A 348 -8.52 -8.72 2.72
C ILE A 348 -8.19 -8.25 4.11
N THR A 349 -8.97 -7.31 4.61
CA THR A 349 -8.92 -6.79 5.97
C THR A 349 -10.20 -7.14 6.70
N VAL A 350 -10.08 -7.70 7.91
CA VAL A 350 -11.22 -8.07 8.75
C VAL A 350 -10.95 -7.67 10.20
N VAL A 351 -11.90 -6.95 10.81
CA VAL A 351 -11.96 -6.66 12.25
C VAL A 351 -13.28 -7.20 12.79
N VAL A 352 -13.24 -8.05 13.82
CA VAL A 352 -14.43 -8.53 14.52
C VAL A 352 -14.40 -7.99 15.96
N LEU A 353 -15.40 -7.20 16.34
CA LEU A 353 -15.59 -6.70 17.71
C LEU A 353 -16.73 -7.45 18.38
N TYR A 354 -16.54 -7.99 19.57
CA TYR A 354 -17.62 -8.57 20.38
C TYR A 354 -18.24 -7.50 21.28
N LEU A 355 -19.56 -7.56 21.44
CA LEU A 355 -20.32 -6.63 22.28
C LEU A 355 -20.77 -7.38 23.53
N ASP A 356 -19.90 -7.42 24.53
CA ASP A 356 -20.16 -8.11 25.79
C ASP A 356 -20.97 -7.19 26.70
N SER A 357 -22.27 -7.45 26.82
CA SER A 357 -23.24 -6.64 27.58
C SER A 357 -22.88 -6.42 29.07
N ASN A 358 -21.94 -7.19 29.60
CA ASN A 358 -21.57 -7.22 31.03
C ASN A 358 -20.14 -6.70 31.29
N ILE A 359 -19.41 -6.28 30.26
CA ILE A 359 -18.01 -5.84 30.39
C ILE A 359 -17.89 -4.41 29.87
N VAL A 360 -18.08 -3.43 30.76
CA VAL A 360 -17.46 -2.12 30.58
C VAL A 360 -16.10 -2.23 31.28
N SER A 361 -15.07 -2.56 30.50
CA SER A 361 -13.71 -2.62 31.04
C SER A 361 -13.18 -1.19 31.20
N GLU A 362 -13.06 -0.72 32.45
CA GLU A 362 -12.58 0.64 32.78
C GLU A 362 -11.08 0.86 32.49
N ALA A 363 -10.32 -0.09 31.92
CA ALA A 363 -8.86 -0.03 32.03
C ALA A 363 -7.99 -0.44 30.83
N SER A 364 -8.54 -0.90 29.69
CA SER A 364 -7.68 -1.28 28.55
C SER A 364 -7.76 -0.25 27.41
N SER A 365 -6.87 0.74 27.46
CA SER A 365 -6.57 1.54 26.27
C SER A 365 -5.83 0.68 25.25
N VAL A 366 -6.35 0.59 24.03
CA VAL A 366 -5.70 -0.15 22.94
C VAL A 366 -5.53 0.77 21.75
N SER A 367 -4.34 0.73 21.14
CA SER A 367 -4.03 1.35 19.87
C SER A 367 -3.32 0.30 19.04
N LEU A 368 -3.98 -0.18 17.98
CA LEU A 368 -3.47 -1.23 17.11
C LEU A 368 -3.74 -0.88 15.66
N ARG A 369 -2.74 -1.08 14.80
CA ARG A 369 -2.85 -0.95 13.35
C ARG A 369 -2.58 -2.27 12.67
N GLY A 370 -3.36 -2.58 11.64
CA GLY A 370 -3.23 -3.79 10.84
C GLY A 370 -2.16 -3.64 9.77
N GLY A 371 -1.33 -4.66 9.61
CA GLY A 371 -0.37 -4.74 8.50
C GLY A 371 0.93 -3.93 8.68
N GLU A 372 1.15 -3.26 9.81
CA GLU A 372 2.45 -2.66 10.13
C GLU A 372 3.47 -3.76 10.50
N ILE A 373 4.59 -3.81 9.76
CA ILE A 373 5.73 -4.67 10.07
C ILE A 373 6.60 -3.93 11.10
N THR A 374 6.76 -4.48 12.30
CA THR A 374 7.82 -4.02 13.21
C THR A 374 9.17 -4.48 12.65
N LEU A 375 9.82 -3.64 11.85
CA LEU A 375 11.23 -3.83 11.55
C LEU A 375 12.03 -3.57 12.85
N PRO A 376 13.02 -4.42 13.20
CA PRO A 376 13.86 -4.17 14.37
C PRO A 376 14.55 -2.81 14.25
N ALA A 377 14.67 -2.09 15.36
CA ALA A 377 15.10 -0.68 15.46
C ALA A 377 16.46 -0.32 14.82
N ASN A 378 17.21 -1.29 14.31
CA ASN A 378 18.55 -1.10 13.74
C ASN A 378 18.57 -0.93 12.22
N SER A 379 17.42 -0.76 11.55
CA SER A 379 17.36 -0.53 10.10
C SER A 379 16.55 0.71 9.69
N LEU A 380 16.63 1.80 10.44
CA LEU A 380 16.02 3.08 10.05
C LEU A 380 17.04 3.98 9.36
N SER A 381 16.75 4.33 8.11
CA SER A 381 17.35 5.49 7.45
C SER A 381 16.79 6.79 8.08
N PRO A 382 17.51 7.92 8.02
CA PRO A 382 17.21 9.09 8.86
C PRO A 382 15.93 9.88 8.50
N PHE A 383 15.19 9.50 7.46
CA PHE A 383 14.16 10.37 6.89
C PHE A 383 12.77 10.26 7.51
N THR A 384 12.51 9.28 8.37
CA THR A 384 11.15 9.02 8.91
C THR A 384 10.93 9.53 10.33
N LEU A 385 11.94 10.08 11.00
CA LEU A 385 11.84 10.54 12.40
C LEU A 385 11.55 12.04 12.59
N LEU A 386 11.53 12.85 11.52
CA LEU A 386 11.36 14.30 11.63
C LEU A 386 9.91 14.79 11.59
N SER A 387 8.92 14.03 11.11
CA SER A 387 7.54 14.54 11.03
C SER A 387 6.76 14.36 12.34
N SER A 388 7.01 13.27 13.08
CA SER A 388 6.28 12.93 14.31
C SER A 388 6.67 13.82 15.50
N TYR A 389 7.91 14.32 15.53
CA TYR A 389 8.42 15.11 16.65
C TYR A 389 8.09 16.61 16.54
N TYR A 390 7.90 17.13 15.32
CA TYR A 390 7.64 18.56 15.09
C TYR A 390 6.16 18.97 15.17
N TYR A 391 5.23 18.07 14.85
CA TYR A 391 3.80 18.41 14.89
C TYR A 391 3.17 18.36 16.29
N CYS A 392 3.75 17.62 17.23
CA CYS A 392 3.25 17.56 18.61
C CYS A 392 3.72 18.73 19.50
N LYS A 393 4.77 19.47 19.12
CA LYS A 393 5.33 20.58 19.92
C LYS A 393 4.90 21.98 19.48
N LEU A 394 4.30 22.14 18.31
CA LEU A 394 3.77 23.43 17.85
C LEU A 394 2.39 23.78 18.45
N GLY A 395 1.78 22.88 19.22
CA GLY A 395 0.51 23.10 19.92
C GLY A 395 0.60 23.70 21.33
N PHE A 396 1.80 24.05 21.82
CA PHE A 396 2.01 24.47 23.22
C PHE A 396 2.56 25.90 23.41
N CYS A 397 2.45 26.78 22.42
CA CYS A 397 2.82 28.19 22.55
C CYS A 397 1.65 29.14 22.26
N TRP A 398 0.56 29.01 23.02
CA TRP A 398 -0.47 30.05 23.15
C TRP A 398 -1.06 30.01 24.56
N ILE A 399 -0.27 30.37 25.58
CA ILE A 399 -0.83 30.69 26.91
C ILE A 399 -0.03 31.85 27.54
N PHE A 400 -0.77 32.90 27.89
CA PHE A 400 -0.43 34.11 28.67
C PHE A 400 0.42 35.22 28.00
N VAL A 401 -0.28 36.18 27.40
CA VAL A 401 0.05 37.60 27.58
C VAL A 401 -1.19 38.26 28.16
N ASP A 402 -1.23 38.38 29.49
CA ASP A 402 -1.92 39.51 30.12
C ASP A 402 -1.39 39.74 31.55
N MET A 403 -1.35 41.02 31.94
CA MET A 403 -0.89 41.62 33.22
C MET A 403 0.62 41.90 33.42
N GLY A 404 0.99 43.17 33.18
CA GLY A 404 1.46 44.06 34.27
C GLY A 404 2.95 44.07 34.65
N MET A 405 3.63 45.13 34.18
CA MET A 405 4.76 45.85 34.81
C MET A 405 5.93 45.08 35.46
N ILE A 406 7.07 44.96 34.75
CA ILE A 406 8.42 44.98 35.36
C ILE A 406 9.39 45.77 34.46
N SER A 407 10.23 46.58 35.11
CA SER A 407 11.10 47.64 34.58
C SER A 407 12.18 47.21 33.58
N SER A 408 12.44 48.10 32.64
CA SER A 408 13.53 48.10 31.65
C SER A 408 14.91 48.17 32.31
N ASN A 409 15.60 47.03 32.40
CA ASN A 409 17.08 46.93 32.33
C ASN A 409 17.62 45.48 32.24
N SER A 410 16.77 44.46 32.27
CA SER A 410 17.21 43.05 32.17
C SER A 410 17.10 42.42 30.78
N PHE A 411 16.59 43.14 29.77
CA PHE A 411 16.41 42.60 28.42
C PHE A 411 17.65 42.78 27.51
N ILE A 412 18.52 43.75 27.81
CA ILE A 412 19.70 44.05 26.99
C ILE A 412 20.86 43.10 27.28
N VAL A 413 20.97 42.58 28.51
CA VAL A 413 22.04 41.63 28.89
C VAL A 413 21.83 40.25 28.24
N LEU A 414 20.58 39.83 28.02
CA LEU A 414 20.27 38.53 27.42
C LEU A 414 20.52 38.48 25.90
N ILE A 415 20.29 39.61 25.20
CA ILE A 415 20.49 39.70 23.75
C ILE A 415 21.98 39.81 23.40
N VAL A 416 22.78 40.50 24.21
CA VAL A 416 24.24 40.61 23.99
C VAL A 416 24.93 39.26 24.25
N ALA A 417 24.52 38.51 25.28
CA ALA A 417 25.05 37.17 25.52
C ALA A 417 24.71 36.16 24.40
N ALA A 418 23.48 36.19 23.87
CA ALA A 418 23.06 35.29 22.79
C ALA A 418 23.79 35.55 21.47
N SER A 419 24.15 36.80 21.18
CA SER A 419 24.90 37.18 19.97
C SER A 419 26.38 36.74 20.00
N GLN A 420 27.02 36.66 21.18
CA GLN A 420 28.42 36.23 21.31
C GLN A 420 28.59 34.71 21.17
N PHE A 421 27.61 33.91 21.61
CA PHE A 421 27.64 32.45 21.42
C PHE A 421 27.40 32.02 19.96
N PHE A 422 26.60 32.78 19.20
CA PHE A 422 26.34 32.48 17.80
C PHE A 422 27.56 32.74 16.89
N LEU A 423 28.35 33.77 17.20
CA LEU A 423 29.57 34.11 16.47
C LEU A 423 30.73 33.14 16.74
N ILE A 424 30.88 32.65 17.97
CA ILE A 424 31.88 31.62 18.32
C ILE A 424 31.52 30.26 17.68
N GLY A 425 30.23 29.92 17.61
CA GLY A 425 29.75 28.71 16.93
C GLY A 425 30.00 28.73 15.41
N LEU A 426 29.75 29.87 14.76
CA LEU A 426 29.99 30.03 13.32
C LEU A 426 31.48 29.99 12.97
N HIS A 427 32.34 30.60 13.80
CA HIS A 427 33.79 30.62 13.56
C HIS A 427 34.42 29.23 13.75
N THR A 428 33.89 28.43 14.68
CA THR A 428 34.32 27.05 14.91
C THR A 428 33.85 26.12 13.80
N LEU A 429 32.63 26.31 13.29
CA LEU A 429 32.09 25.58 12.13
C LEU A 429 32.83 25.94 10.84
N PHE A 430 33.21 27.21 10.65
CA PHE A 430 34.00 27.65 9.51
C PHE A 430 35.43 27.08 9.54
N MET A 431 36.05 26.96 10.72
CA MET A 431 37.37 26.34 10.91
C MET A 431 37.33 24.80 10.73
N LEU A 432 36.22 24.15 11.11
CA LEU A 432 35.99 22.72 10.84
C LEU A 432 35.72 22.43 9.35
N LEU A 433 35.00 23.32 8.67
CA LEU A 433 34.73 23.22 7.23
C LEU A 433 35.94 23.61 6.37
N SER A 434 36.87 24.40 6.89
CA SER A 434 38.11 24.77 6.19
C SER A 434 39.26 23.78 6.38
N THR A 435 39.10 22.72 7.19
CA THR A 435 40.16 21.73 7.48
C THR A 435 39.83 20.29 7.06
N VAL A 436 38.62 20.02 6.57
CA VAL A 436 38.22 18.71 6.05
C VAL A 436 37.95 18.80 4.55
N ASN A 437 38.88 18.28 3.76
CA ASN A 437 38.81 18.29 2.31
C ASN A 437 37.63 17.39 1.86
N VAL A 438 36.57 17.99 1.31
CA VAL A 438 35.31 17.32 0.86
C VAL A 438 35.59 16.17 -0.12
N GLU A 439 36.73 16.22 -0.79
CA GLU A 439 37.25 15.20 -1.71
C GLU A 439 37.60 13.88 -0.99
N ILE A 440 38.06 13.93 0.27
CA ILE A 440 38.43 12.74 1.05
C ILE A 440 37.18 12.02 1.58
N LEU A 441 36.15 12.76 2.03
CA LEU A 441 34.90 12.16 2.49
C LEU A 441 34.16 11.44 1.36
N THR A 442 34.18 12.03 0.16
CA THR A 442 33.54 11.44 -1.02
C THR A 442 34.26 10.17 -1.45
N PHE A 443 35.59 10.13 -1.35
CA PHE A 443 36.40 8.96 -1.67
C PHE A 443 36.23 7.82 -0.65
N ILE A 444 36.19 8.13 0.65
CA ILE A 444 35.92 7.14 1.70
C ILE A 444 34.53 6.52 1.53
N TYR A 445 33.53 7.32 1.17
CA TYR A 445 32.17 6.83 0.94
C TYR A 445 32.08 5.90 -0.28
N ALA A 446 32.80 6.24 -1.37
CA ALA A 446 32.87 5.41 -2.57
C ALA A 446 33.62 4.08 -2.33
N SER A 447 34.73 4.11 -1.58
CA SER A 447 35.48 2.90 -1.20
C SER A 447 34.66 1.97 -0.31
N HIS A 448 33.94 2.51 0.68
CA HIS A 448 33.13 1.69 1.60
C HIS A 448 31.91 1.06 0.91
N TYR A 449 31.32 1.76 -0.07
CA TYR A 449 30.23 1.21 -0.90
C TYR A 449 30.72 0.07 -1.81
N TYR A 450 31.93 0.17 -2.36
CA TYR A 450 32.51 -0.87 -3.23
C TYR A 450 32.89 -2.15 -2.46
N GLU A 451 33.41 -2.00 -1.24
CA GLU A 451 33.69 -3.13 -0.33
C GLU A 451 32.40 -3.88 0.07
N CYS A 452 31.31 -3.14 0.32
CA CYS A 452 30.01 -3.73 0.61
C CYS A 452 29.40 -4.52 -0.56
N ARG A 453 29.63 -4.07 -1.81
CA ARG A 453 29.14 -4.74 -3.02
C ARG A 453 29.82 -6.09 -3.28
N ASN A 454 31.10 -6.23 -2.92
CA ASN A 454 31.86 -7.47 -3.15
C ASN A 454 31.71 -8.51 -2.03
N HIS A 455 31.37 -8.10 -0.81
CA HIS A 455 31.23 -9.03 0.33
C HIS A 455 29.82 -9.59 0.54
N TYR A 456 28.78 -8.89 0.06
CA TYR A 456 27.40 -9.31 0.23
C TYR A 456 26.74 -9.52 -1.13
N HIS A 457 26.67 -10.76 -1.61
CA HIS A 457 25.88 -11.19 -2.77
C HIS A 457 24.36 -11.07 -2.52
N LEU A 458 23.89 -9.88 -2.15
CA LEU A 458 22.50 -9.59 -1.84
C LEU A 458 22.11 -8.36 -2.64
N PHE A 459 21.74 -8.56 -3.91
CA PHE A 459 20.73 -7.81 -4.68
C PHE A 459 20.77 -8.28 -6.15
N PRO A 460 19.69 -8.82 -6.74
CA PRO A 460 19.61 -8.92 -8.19
C PRO A 460 19.36 -7.51 -8.75
N ALA A 461 20.34 -6.96 -9.46
CA ALA A 461 20.26 -5.64 -10.06
C ALA A 461 19.26 -5.64 -11.24
N THR A 462 18.22 -4.82 -11.15
CA THR A 462 17.44 -4.38 -12.30
C THR A 462 18.28 -3.43 -13.16
N SER A 463 18.28 -3.64 -14.47
CA SER A 463 19.17 -3.04 -15.47
C SER A 463 19.13 -1.51 -15.64
N TYR A 464 18.35 -0.77 -14.85
CA TYR A 464 18.27 0.70 -14.96
C TYR A 464 19.14 1.47 -13.95
N SER A 465 19.66 0.81 -12.90
CA SER A 465 20.46 1.49 -11.86
C SER A 465 21.95 1.56 -12.17
N LEU A 466 22.45 0.80 -13.15
CA LEU A 466 23.86 0.77 -13.53
C LEU A 466 24.24 1.98 -14.40
N ASP A 467 23.38 2.35 -15.36
CA ASP A 467 23.69 3.42 -16.30
C ASP A 467 23.85 4.81 -15.64
N ILE A 468 23.02 5.15 -14.66
CA ILE A 468 23.08 6.47 -14.01
C ILE A 468 24.35 6.61 -13.15
N MET A 469 24.77 5.53 -12.50
CA MET A 469 25.94 5.55 -11.63
C MET A 469 27.25 5.50 -12.43
N ASP A 470 27.28 4.81 -13.57
CA ASP A 470 28.41 4.83 -14.50
C ASP A 470 28.54 6.18 -15.21
N ILE A 471 27.42 6.85 -15.50
CA ILE A 471 27.42 8.24 -16.00
C ILE A 471 27.97 9.20 -14.94
N LEU A 472 27.56 9.08 -13.68
CA LEU A 472 28.05 9.91 -12.58
C LEU A 472 29.54 9.66 -12.28
N PHE A 473 29.97 8.40 -12.34
CA PHE A 473 31.38 8.03 -12.16
C PHE A 473 32.25 8.56 -13.29
N ASN A 474 31.83 8.41 -14.55
CA ASN A 474 32.57 8.96 -15.70
C ASN A 474 32.60 10.49 -15.70
N ALA A 475 31.50 11.14 -15.29
CA ALA A 475 31.45 12.60 -15.12
C ALA A 475 32.41 13.07 -14.02
N LEU A 476 32.45 12.40 -12.87
CA LEU A 476 33.40 12.69 -11.80
C LEU A 476 34.85 12.44 -12.24
N PHE A 477 35.11 11.32 -12.92
CA PHE A 477 36.45 10.93 -13.38
C PHE A 477 37.00 11.97 -14.37
N HIS A 478 36.22 12.38 -15.37
CA HIS A 478 36.64 13.41 -16.32
C HIS A 478 36.75 14.81 -15.71
N TYR A 479 36.01 15.11 -14.64
CA TYR A 479 36.08 16.41 -13.96
C TYR A 479 37.25 16.52 -12.98
N ILE A 480 37.61 15.42 -12.32
CA ILE A 480 38.63 15.39 -11.25
C ILE A 480 40.02 15.07 -11.80
N PHE A 481 40.14 14.17 -12.79
CA PHE A 481 41.43 13.72 -13.32
C PHE A 481 42.33 14.82 -13.92
N PRO A 482 41.80 15.86 -14.62
CA PRO A 482 42.64 16.96 -15.11
C PRO A 482 43.22 17.83 -14.00
N LYS A 483 42.56 17.89 -12.84
CA LYS A 483 42.99 18.70 -11.68
C LYS A 483 44.12 18.04 -10.87
N PHE A 484 44.37 16.75 -11.07
CA PHE A 484 45.52 16.05 -10.48
C PHE A 484 46.84 16.29 -11.23
N LYS A 485 46.80 16.76 -12.49
CA LYS A 485 48.03 17.07 -13.28
C LYS A 485 48.77 18.34 -12.83
N SER A 486 48.19 19.14 -11.94
CA SER A 486 48.77 20.42 -11.49
C SER A 486 49.35 20.39 -10.07
N LEU A 487 49.44 19.23 -9.43
CA LEU A 487 50.07 19.10 -8.11
C LEU A 487 51.59 18.81 -8.26
N PRO A 488 52.48 19.56 -7.59
CA PRO A 488 53.92 19.32 -7.65
C PRO A 488 54.27 17.93 -7.09
N LEU A 489 55.13 17.20 -7.80
CA LEU A 489 55.64 15.88 -7.42
C LEU A 489 56.49 15.97 -6.14
N SER A 490 55.90 15.67 -4.99
CA SER A 490 56.66 15.40 -3.76
C SER A 490 55.88 14.57 -2.75
N ILE A 491 55.32 13.42 -3.18
CA ILE A 491 54.93 12.33 -2.27
C ILE A 491 55.27 10.96 -2.92
N PRO A 492 56.45 10.37 -2.67
CA PRO A 492 56.90 9.15 -3.36
C PRO A 492 56.35 7.83 -2.79
N ILE A 493 55.25 7.82 -2.02
CA ILE A 493 54.74 6.59 -1.38
C ILE A 493 53.38 6.14 -1.95
N LEU A 494 52.70 6.99 -2.74
CA LEU A 494 51.39 6.64 -3.29
C LEU A 494 51.44 5.98 -4.69
N TYR A 495 52.58 6.01 -5.38
CA TYR A 495 52.67 5.57 -6.78
C TYR A 495 52.83 4.04 -6.96
N THR A 496 53.35 3.33 -5.95
CA THR A 496 53.62 1.89 -6.04
C THR A 496 52.47 1.00 -5.60
N HIS A 497 51.55 1.48 -4.75
CA HIS A 497 50.40 0.70 -4.28
C HIS A 497 49.11 0.90 -5.09
N LEU A 498 49.03 1.91 -5.97
CA LEU A 498 47.80 2.21 -6.73
C LEU A 498 47.85 1.85 -8.22
N LEU A 499 49.03 1.65 -8.83
CA LEU A 499 49.14 1.41 -10.27
C LEU A 499 49.28 -0.07 -10.67
N VAL A 500 49.64 -0.95 -9.73
CA VAL A 500 49.79 -2.39 -10.00
C VAL A 500 48.43 -3.11 -10.14
N PRO A 501 47.39 -2.80 -9.34
CA PRO A 501 46.08 -3.43 -9.52
C PRO A 501 45.38 -3.01 -10.82
N SER A 502 45.56 -1.76 -11.26
CA SER A 502 44.94 -1.22 -12.48
C SER A 502 45.52 -1.77 -13.79
N LEU A 503 46.80 -2.17 -13.80
CA LEU A 503 47.43 -2.79 -14.98
C LEU A 503 47.13 -4.29 -15.10
N LEU A 504 46.80 -4.95 -13.98
CA LEU A 504 46.30 -6.34 -13.97
C LEU A 504 44.82 -6.41 -14.38
N LEU A 505 43.98 -5.46 -13.93
CA LEU A 505 42.57 -5.36 -14.33
C LEU A 505 42.38 -5.04 -15.82
N ARG A 506 43.33 -4.32 -16.44
CA ARG A 506 43.28 -4.03 -17.89
C ARG A 506 43.51 -5.27 -18.76
N LYS A 507 44.22 -6.29 -18.25
CA LYS A 507 44.43 -7.57 -18.96
C LYS A 507 43.29 -8.57 -18.79
N GLU A 508 42.45 -8.42 -17.77
CA GLU A 508 41.25 -9.26 -17.58
C GLU A 508 40.05 -8.72 -18.36
N ALA A 509 39.88 -7.39 -18.45
CA ALA A 509 38.82 -6.77 -19.26
C ALA A 509 38.97 -7.00 -20.78
N GLU A 510 40.21 -7.04 -21.31
CA GLU A 510 40.46 -7.36 -22.72
C GLU A 510 40.23 -8.85 -23.07
N LYS A 511 40.05 -9.73 -22.07
CA LYS A 511 39.71 -11.15 -22.28
C LYS A 511 38.21 -11.41 -22.35
N GLU A 512 37.37 -10.51 -21.84
CA GLU A 512 35.90 -10.65 -21.90
C GLU A 512 35.27 -9.98 -23.12
N GLU A 513 35.89 -8.95 -23.72
CA GLU A 513 35.40 -8.38 -25.00
C GLU A 513 35.69 -9.27 -26.21
N LEU A 514 36.69 -10.17 -26.14
CA LEU A 514 36.98 -11.14 -27.20
C LEU A 514 36.02 -12.35 -27.23
N ASN A 515 35.20 -12.55 -26.18
CA ASN A 515 34.16 -13.58 -26.14
C ASN A 515 32.75 -13.06 -26.48
N ILE A 516 32.58 -11.74 -26.61
CA ILE A 516 31.33 -11.11 -27.05
C ILE A 516 31.40 -10.71 -28.53
N PHE A 517 32.60 -10.55 -29.10
CA PHE A 517 32.79 -10.33 -30.54
C PHE A 517 32.70 -11.61 -31.40
N MET A 518 32.72 -12.80 -30.79
CA MET A 518 32.63 -14.10 -31.49
C MET A 518 31.25 -14.77 -31.40
N ASN A 519 30.22 -14.11 -30.86
CA ASN A 519 28.85 -14.66 -30.76
C ASN A 519 27.74 -13.71 -31.25
N ARG A 520 28.08 -12.75 -32.12
CA ARG A 520 27.11 -11.92 -32.87
C ARG A 520 27.41 -11.85 -34.38
N GLU A 521 27.90 -12.94 -34.95
CA GLU A 521 27.92 -13.16 -36.42
C GLU A 521 27.28 -14.51 -36.83
N ILE A 522 26.25 -14.97 -36.10
CA ILE A 522 25.36 -16.03 -36.57
C ILE A 522 23.91 -15.68 -36.17
N GLU A 523 23.35 -14.67 -36.83
CA GLU A 523 21.91 -14.54 -37.18
C GLU A 523 21.68 -13.28 -38.02
N GLY A 524 22.52 -13.13 -39.05
CA GLY A 524 22.44 -12.08 -40.06
C GLY A 524 22.79 -12.60 -41.46
N ALA A 525 22.57 -13.88 -41.71
CA ALA A 525 22.72 -14.49 -43.03
C ALA A 525 21.37 -15.11 -43.42
N ASN A 526 20.57 -14.37 -44.21
CA ASN A 526 19.81 -14.93 -45.34
C ASN A 526 18.81 -14.01 -46.08
N VAL A 527 18.94 -12.67 -46.07
CA VAL A 527 18.30 -11.88 -47.14
C VAL A 527 19.18 -10.71 -47.60
N LEU A 528 20.37 -11.02 -48.07
CA LEU A 528 20.99 -10.31 -49.20
C LEU A 528 21.20 -11.32 -50.33
N PHE A 529 20.11 -11.95 -50.78
CA PHE A 529 20.05 -12.69 -52.04
C PHE A 529 18.97 -12.10 -52.94
N LEU A 530 18.98 -10.77 -53.09
CA LEU A 530 18.29 -10.04 -54.18
C LEU A 530 19.03 -8.71 -54.48
N HIS A 531 20.35 -8.76 -54.59
CA HIS A 531 21.15 -7.71 -55.22
C HIS A 531 22.32 -8.29 -56.02
N LEU A 532 22.03 -9.33 -56.81
CA LEU A 532 22.96 -9.88 -57.81
C LEU A 532 22.26 -10.40 -59.07
N LEU A 533 21.09 -9.87 -59.42
CA LEU A 533 20.47 -10.02 -60.75
C LEU A 533 19.71 -8.75 -61.17
N ALA A 534 20.40 -7.61 -61.22
CA ALA A 534 19.91 -6.41 -61.92
C ALA A 534 21.07 -5.58 -62.50
N ASN A 535 21.82 -6.20 -63.42
CA ASN A 535 22.63 -5.64 -64.50
C ASN A 535 23.21 -6.87 -65.20
N THR A 536 22.44 -7.58 -66.02
CA THR A 536 22.32 -7.27 -67.44
C THR A 536 20.98 -7.77 -67.99
N SER A 537 20.14 -6.87 -68.48
CA SER A 537 19.31 -7.17 -69.65
C SER A 537 19.70 -6.19 -70.74
N SER A 538 20.46 -6.70 -71.71
CA SER A 538 20.32 -6.21 -73.07
C SER A 538 18.86 -6.42 -73.49
N THR A 539 18.30 -5.36 -74.07
CA THR A 539 17.25 -5.42 -75.11
C THR A 539 15.91 -6.11 -74.81
N SER A 540 14.91 -5.24 -74.66
CA SER A 540 13.72 -5.15 -75.54
C SER A 540 12.34 -5.50 -74.96
N ARG A 541 11.44 -4.53 -75.21
CA ARG A 541 9.98 -4.61 -75.45
C ARG A 541 9.03 -4.90 -74.29
N LYS A 542 8.25 -3.84 -73.99
CA LYS A 542 6.78 -3.77 -73.88
C LYS A 542 6.05 -5.12 -73.71
N ILE A 543 5.20 -5.23 -72.70
CA ILE A 543 3.73 -5.33 -72.84
C ILE A 543 3.08 -5.31 -71.44
N GLN A 544 1.90 -4.71 -71.41
CA GLN A 544 1.00 -4.39 -70.31
C GLN A 544 0.07 -5.59 -70.00
N VAL A 545 -0.74 -5.50 -68.92
CA VAL A 545 -2.08 -6.14 -68.72
C VAL A 545 -2.24 -7.26 -67.65
N THR A 546 -2.85 -6.84 -66.52
CA THR A 546 -3.96 -7.39 -65.67
C THR A 546 -4.01 -8.81 -65.03
N SER A 547 -4.25 -8.79 -63.70
CA SER A 547 -5.32 -9.44 -62.88
C SER A 547 -5.55 -10.96 -62.76
N SER A 548 -6.03 -11.33 -61.56
CA SER A 548 -6.95 -12.45 -61.19
C SER A 548 -6.33 -13.71 -60.55
N GLN A 549 -6.76 -14.09 -59.33
CA GLN A 549 -7.63 -15.26 -58.99
C GLN A 549 -6.79 -16.32 -58.23
N SER A 550 -7.25 -17.19 -57.33
CA SER A 550 -8.47 -17.37 -56.52
C SER A 550 -8.13 -18.37 -55.39
N PHE A 551 -8.92 -18.35 -54.31
CA PHE A 551 -8.95 -19.32 -53.22
C PHE A 551 -9.65 -20.63 -53.65
N LYS A 552 -9.08 -21.81 -53.32
CA LYS A 552 -9.76 -22.97 -52.67
C LYS A 552 -8.95 -24.28 -52.71
N SER A 553 -9.17 -25.08 -51.65
CA SER A 553 -9.14 -26.56 -51.63
C SER A 553 -7.83 -27.26 -51.21
N LEU A 554 -7.79 -27.88 -50.02
CA LEU A 554 -8.15 -29.30 -49.83
C LEU A 554 -7.94 -29.77 -48.37
N LYS A 555 -8.95 -30.51 -47.86
CA LYS A 555 -8.92 -31.31 -46.64
C LYS A 555 -8.22 -32.67 -46.88
N LYS A 556 -7.82 -33.29 -45.75
CA LYS A 556 -7.96 -34.74 -45.40
C LYS A 556 -6.73 -35.63 -45.63
N LYS A 557 -6.15 -36.14 -44.52
CA LYS A 557 -5.97 -37.58 -44.23
C LYS A 557 -5.28 -37.82 -42.88
N GLU A 558 -5.98 -38.51 -41.98
CA GLU A 558 -5.40 -39.31 -40.90
C GLU A 558 -5.21 -40.76 -41.40
N ARG A 559 -4.06 -41.39 -41.08
CA ARG A 559 -3.96 -42.74 -40.45
C ARG A 559 -2.50 -43.20 -40.29
N LEU A 560 -2.18 -43.54 -39.03
CA LEU A 560 -1.35 -44.66 -38.51
C LEU A 560 0.14 -44.76 -38.90
N PHE A 561 1.04 -44.66 -37.90
CA PHE A 561 1.87 -45.77 -37.41
C PHE A 561 2.60 -45.44 -36.07
N THR A 562 2.42 -46.35 -35.11
CA THR A 562 3.30 -46.86 -34.03
C THR A 562 4.12 -45.96 -33.09
N THR A 563 4.05 -46.37 -31.82
CA THR A 563 4.78 -45.96 -30.63
C THR A 563 6.29 -46.21 -30.72
N SER A 564 7.07 -45.13 -30.80
CA SER A 564 8.24 -44.91 -29.95
C SER A 564 8.57 -43.42 -30.00
N GLU A 565 8.92 -42.84 -28.85
CA GLU A 565 9.39 -41.45 -28.70
C GLU A 565 8.29 -40.38 -28.70
N CYS A 566 7.57 -40.43 -27.58
CA CYS A 566 7.05 -39.27 -26.89
C CYS A 566 8.14 -38.20 -26.68
N TRP A 567 7.73 -36.93 -26.72
CA TRP A 567 8.46 -35.67 -26.45
C TRP A 567 8.87 -34.86 -27.69
N LYS A 568 8.33 -33.63 -27.75
CA LYS A 568 8.52 -32.54 -28.73
C LYS A 568 7.60 -32.56 -29.96
N MET A 569 6.32 -32.23 -29.77
CA MET A 569 5.58 -31.30 -30.65
C MET A 569 4.16 -31.02 -30.12
N GLN A 570 4.03 -30.16 -29.11
CA GLN A 570 2.76 -29.50 -28.76
C GLN A 570 3.02 -28.09 -28.20
N ASN A 571 3.79 -27.26 -28.92
CA ASN A 571 4.00 -25.85 -28.54
C ASN A 571 4.05 -24.89 -29.74
N TYR A 572 3.16 -25.08 -30.72
CA TYR A 572 2.94 -24.08 -31.79
C TYR A 572 1.47 -23.72 -32.03
N SER A 573 0.56 -24.08 -31.12
CA SER A 573 -0.83 -23.58 -31.12
C SER A 573 -1.12 -22.59 -29.97
N LEU A 574 -0.15 -22.32 -29.09
CA LEU A 574 -0.32 -21.41 -27.95
C LEU A 574 0.31 -20.03 -28.19
N PHE A 575 1.11 -19.86 -29.24
CA PHE A 575 1.85 -18.63 -29.49
C PHE A 575 1.05 -17.54 -30.25
N PHE A 576 -0.14 -17.85 -30.76
CA PHE A 576 -1.00 -16.89 -31.47
C PHE A 576 -2.27 -16.46 -30.71
N LYS A 577 -2.39 -16.80 -29.41
CA LYS A 577 -3.52 -16.35 -28.56
C LYS A 577 -3.14 -15.39 -27.44
N ILE A 578 -1.88 -14.94 -27.35
CA ILE A 578 -1.38 -14.01 -26.32
C ILE A 578 -0.67 -12.81 -26.97
N MET A 579 -1.24 -12.26 -28.04
CA MET A 579 -0.84 -10.95 -28.60
C MET A 579 -2.10 -10.20 -29.07
N LYS A 580 -3.05 -10.04 -28.14
CA LYS A 580 -4.17 -9.09 -28.28
C LYS A 580 -4.78 -8.73 -26.93
N TRP A 581 -3.98 -8.22 -26.00
CA TRP A 581 -4.40 -7.38 -24.87
C TRP A 581 -3.30 -6.35 -24.62
#